data_AF-A0A327VZR2-F1
#
_entry.id   AF-A0A327VZR2-F1
#
_cell.length_a   1.000
_cell.length_b   1.000
_cell.length_c   1.000
_cell.angle_alpha   90.00
_cell.angle_beta   90.00
_cell.angle_gamma   90.00
#
_symmetry.space_group_name_H-M   'P 1'
#
loop_
_entity.id
_entity.type
_entity.pdbx_description
1 polymer ?
#
loop_
_entity_poly.entity_id
_entity_poly.type
_entity_poly.pdbx_seq_one_letter_code
_entity_poly.pdbx_strand_id
1 'polypeptide(L)'
;MYDIKVQSPFSRNPVTHAGCNSEKALALYQEINWEDLYDQIEASGDSPENPFYFFEINRRNSLGEQETLCISGCLRGRVGIGYMRPKMEMKGFFKKKEVLNPKFATQMDGMDSPFALTCVEAFLKGDSGFLEENVINQEEGFEQ
;
A
#
# COMPACT_ATOMS: atom_id res chain seq x y z
N MET A 1 4.84 0.66 15.63
CA MET A 1 3.48 0.14 15.88
C MET A 1 2.62 0.54 14.69
N TYR A 2 1.77 -0.36 14.22
CA TYR A 2 1.05 -0.21 12.95
C TYR A 2 -0.45 -0.26 13.16
N ASP A 3 -1.18 0.55 12.41
CA ASP A 3 -2.63 0.48 12.33
C ASP A 3 -3.02 -0.07 10.96
N ILE A 4 -3.72 -1.21 10.96
CA ILE A 4 -4.03 -1.97 9.75
C ILE A 4 -5.53 -1.95 9.52
N LYS A 5 -5.95 -1.75 8.27
CA LYS A 5 -7.33 -1.94 7.84
C LYS A 5 -7.36 -2.98 6.73
N VAL A 6 -8.26 -3.94 6.86
CA VAL A 6 -8.50 -4.97 5.84
C VAL A 6 -9.95 -4.89 5.41
N GLN A 7 -10.19 -4.73 4.12
CA GLN A 7 -11.51 -4.65 3.54
C GLN A 7 -11.70 -5.81 2.57
N SER A 8 -12.70 -6.65 2.85
CA SER A 8 -13.14 -7.70 1.94
C SER A 8 -14.25 -7.17 1.01
N PRO A 9 -14.38 -7.66 -0.23
CA PRO A 9 -15.51 -7.42 -1.11
C PRO A 9 -16.86 -7.78 -0.47
N PHE A 10 -16.88 -8.65 0.54
CA PHE A 10 -18.09 -9.13 1.23
C PHE A 10 -18.41 -8.43 2.54
N SER A 11 -17.59 -7.48 2.98
CA SER A 11 -17.85 -6.70 4.19
C SER A 11 -18.18 -5.27 3.82
N ARG A 12 -19.18 -4.65 4.44
CA ARG A 12 -19.48 -3.23 4.21
C ARG A 12 -18.40 -2.27 4.69
N ASN A 13 -17.75 -2.61 5.80
CA ASN A 13 -16.76 -1.75 6.46
C ASN A 13 -15.44 -2.51 6.64
N PRO A 14 -14.28 -1.81 6.62
CA PRO A 14 -13.00 -2.44 6.87
C PRO A 14 -12.88 -2.94 8.31
N VAL A 15 -12.29 -4.11 8.49
CA VAL A 15 -11.84 -4.60 9.80
C VAL A 15 -10.57 -3.85 10.18
N THR A 16 -10.56 -3.25 11.37
CA THR A 16 -9.43 -2.44 11.85
C THR A 16 -8.65 -3.18 12.94
N HIS A 17 -7.34 -3.29 12.77
CA HIS A 17 -6.40 -3.84 13.75
C HIS A 17 -5.43 -2.74 14.18
N ALA A 18 -5.71 -2.12 15.32
CA ALA A 18 -4.85 -1.08 15.87
C ALA A 18 -3.68 -1.66 16.66
N GLY A 19 -2.57 -0.92 16.71
CA GLY A 19 -1.50 -1.24 17.65
C GLY A 19 -0.67 -2.49 17.32
N CYS A 20 -0.62 -2.92 16.06
CA CYS A 20 0.07 -4.15 15.66
C CYS A 20 1.60 -3.98 15.72
N ASN A 21 2.31 -5.07 16.03
CA ASN A 21 3.74 -5.20 15.82
C ASN A 21 4.03 -5.72 14.39
N SER A 22 5.31 -5.80 13.99
CA SER A 22 5.68 -6.21 12.64
C SER A 22 5.29 -7.65 12.32
N GLU A 23 5.41 -8.57 13.28
CA GLU A 23 5.02 -9.98 13.12
C GLU A 23 3.52 -10.14 12.85
N LYS A 24 2.68 -9.49 13.65
CA LYS A 24 1.22 -9.51 13.46
C LYS A 24 0.81 -8.83 12.15
N ALA A 25 1.48 -7.75 11.78
CA ALA A 25 1.23 -7.08 10.52
C ALA A 25 1.51 -7.98 9.31
N LEU A 26 2.65 -8.69 9.34
CA LEU A 26 3.04 -9.64 8.30
C LEU A 26 2.08 -10.84 8.24
N ALA A 27 1.70 -11.39 9.40
CA ALA A 27 0.74 -12.49 9.49
C ALA A 27 -0.61 -12.12 8.86
N LEU A 28 -1.16 -10.95 9.21
CA LEU A 28 -2.42 -10.47 8.63
C LEU A 28 -2.35 -10.29 7.11
N TYR A 29 -1.21 -9.85 6.58
CA TYR A 29 -1.01 -9.75 5.13
C TYR A 29 -0.97 -11.13 4.46
N GLN A 30 -0.30 -12.10 5.08
CA GLN A 30 -0.13 -13.46 4.56
C GLN A 30 -1.38 -14.33 4.67
N GLU A 31 -2.31 -14.00 5.57
CA GLU A 31 -3.64 -14.63 5.64
C GLU A 31 -4.48 -14.38 4.38
N ILE A 32 -4.14 -13.35 3.60
CA ILE A 32 -4.84 -12.99 2.37
C ILE A 32 -4.26 -13.79 1.21
N ASN A 33 -5.08 -14.64 0.59
CA ASN A 33 -4.73 -15.32 -0.65
C ASN A 33 -4.96 -14.36 -1.84
N TRP A 34 -3.95 -13.54 -2.13
CA TRP A 34 -4.00 -12.53 -3.18
C TRP A 34 -4.17 -13.11 -4.60
N GLU A 35 -3.62 -14.30 -4.84
CA GLU A 35 -3.63 -14.94 -6.17
C GLU A 35 -5.03 -15.44 -6.53
N ASP A 36 -5.70 -16.12 -5.59
CA ASP A 36 -7.03 -16.68 -5.80
C ASP A 36 -8.15 -15.72 -5.39
N LEU A 37 -7.83 -14.45 -5.10
CA LEU A 37 -8.77 -13.52 -4.50
C LEU A 37 -10.05 -13.34 -5.33
N TYR A 38 -9.92 -13.24 -6.65
CA TYR A 38 -11.06 -13.14 -7.55
C TYR A 38 -11.82 -14.46 -7.71
N ASP A 39 -11.11 -15.58 -7.76
CA ASP A 39 -11.72 -16.91 -7.85
C ASP A 39 -12.54 -17.22 -6.59
N GLN A 40 -12.07 -16.78 -5.42
CA GLN A 40 -12.83 -16.84 -4.17
C GLN A 40 -14.08 -15.97 -4.19
N ILE A 41 -14.00 -14.79 -4.83
CA ILE A 41 -15.16 -13.92 -4.98
C ILE A 41 -16.21 -14.59 -5.88
N GLU A 42 -15.79 -15.10 -7.04
CA GLU A 42 -16.69 -15.78 -7.98
C GLU A 42 -17.29 -17.06 -7.38
N ALA A 43 -16.50 -17.86 -6.66
CA ALA A 43 -16.94 -19.11 -6.04
C ALA A 43 -17.95 -18.91 -4.91
N SER A 44 -17.93 -17.77 -4.21
CA SER A 44 -18.90 -17.47 -3.15
C SER A 44 -20.34 -17.43 -3.67
N GLY A 45 -20.53 -17.07 -4.95
CA GLY A 45 -21.85 -16.81 -5.54
C GLY A 45 -22.57 -15.58 -4.96
N ASP A 46 -21.94 -14.88 -4.01
CA ASP A 46 -22.49 -13.70 -3.35
C ASP A 46 -22.17 -12.44 -4.16
N SER A 47 -23.10 -11.49 -4.18
CA SER A 47 -22.84 -10.19 -4.78
C SER A 47 -21.89 -9.39 -3.87
N PRO A 48 -20.74 -8.93 -4.37
CA PRO A 48 -19.82 -8.15 -3.54
C PRO A 48 -20.48 -6.85 -3.07
N GLU A 49 -20.38 -6.57 -1.78
CA GLU A 49 -20.80 -5.30 -1.16
C GLU A 49 -19.84 -4.17 -1.52
N ASN A 50 -18.58 -4.50 -1.85
CA ASN A 50 -17.54 -3.56 -2.22
C ASN A 50 -16.81 -4.00 -3.50
N PRO A 51 -16.47 -3.06 -4.39
CA PRO A 51 -15.80 -3.38 -5.66
C PRO A 51 -14.33 -3.82 -5.52
N PHE A 52 -13.72 -3.66 -4.33
CA PHE A 52 -12.29 -3.87 -4.13
C PHE A 52 -12.00 -4.60 -2.81
N TYR A 53 -10.94 -5.41 -2.81
CA TYR A 53 -10.28 -5.92 -1.60
C TYR A 53 -9.03 -5.08 -1.34
N PHE A 54 -8.80 -4.63 -0.10
CA PHE A 54 -7.54 -3.95 0.25
C PHE A 54 -6.99 -4.33 1.62
N PHE A 55 -5.68 -4.16 1.75
CA PHE A 55 -4.89 -4.18 2.97
C PHE A 55 -4.15 -2.83 3.06
N GLU A 56 -4.54 -2.00 4.02
CA GLU A 56 -3.90 -0.70 4.29
C GLU A 56 -3.14 -0.79 5.60
N ILE A 57 -1.86 -0.45 5.59
CA ILE A 57 -1.02 -0.39 6.79
C ILE A 57 -0.46 1.02 6.99
N ASN A 58 -0.64 1.55 8.19
CA ASN A 58 -0.21 2.88 8.58
C ASN A 58 0.86 2.81 9.67
N ARG A 59 1.80 3.75 9.65
CA ARG A 59 2.79 3.97 10.73
C ARG A 59 3.11 5.45 10.87
N ARG A 60 3.81 5.82 11.94
CA ARG A 60 4.52 7.10 12.03
C ARG A 60 5.98 6.92 11.64
N ASN A 61 6.51 7.83 10.83
CA ASN A 61 7.92 7.85 10.47
C ASN A 61 8.80 8.55 11.51
N SER A 62 10.09 8.69 11.20
CA SER A 62 11.06 9.37 12.07
C SER A 62 10.76 10.85 12.31
N LEU A 63 9.96 11.49 11.46
CA LEU A 63 9.50 12.87 11.62
C LEU A 63 8.21 12.96 12.46
N GLY A 64 7.65 11.82 12.91
CA GLY A 64 6.37 11.76 13.60
C GLY A 64 5.14 11.86 12.68
N GLU A 65 5.38 11.92 11.37
CA GLU A 65 4.39 12.06 10.32
C GLU A 65 3.82 10.69 9.90
N GLN A 66 2.58 10.69 9.40
CA GLN A 66 1.92 9.46 8.96
C GLN A 66 2.46 8.97 7.62
N GLU A 67 2.78 7.69 7.54
CA GLU A 67 3.07 6.97 6.30
C GLU A 67 2.10 5.82 6.11
N THR A 68 1.78 5.52 4.86
CA THR A 68 0.76 4.56 4.48
C THR A 68 1.23 3.71 3.31
N LEU A 69 1.08 2.40 3.41
CA LEU A 69 1.18 1.47 2.29
C LEU A 69 -0.19 0.80 2.13
N CYS A 70 -0.70 0.75 0.90
CA CYS A 70 -1.95 0.13 0.55
C CYS A 70 -1.70 -0.92 -0.53
N ILE A 71 -2.14 -2.16 -0.27
CA ILE A 71 -2.16 -3.26 -1.24
C ILE A 71 -3.61 -3.53 -1.59
N SER A 72 -3.95 -3.55 -2.87
CA SER A 72 -5.30 -3.77 -3.37
C SER A 72 -5.34 -4.92 -4.36
N GLY A 73 -6.39 -5.74 -4.31
CA GLY A 73 -6.58 -6.83 -5.26
C GLY A 73 -6.89 -6.31 -6.66
N CYS A 74 -6.25 -6.88 -7.68
CA CYS A 74 -6.50 -6.64 -9.10
C CYS A 74 -6.82 -7.96 -9.81
N LEU A 75 -7.50 -7.88 -10.97
CA LEU A 75 -7.90 -9.05 -11.73
C LEU A 75 -6.70 -9.97 -12.04
N ARG A 76 -6.97 -11.29 -12.10
CA ARG A 76 -6.00 -12.35 -12.45
C ARG A 76 -4.85 -12.50 -11.45
N GLY A 77 -5.15 -12.48 -10.16
CA GLY A 77 -4.18 -12.71 -9.09
C GLY A 77 -3.09 -11.65 -8.98
N ARG A 78 -3.35 -10.45 -9.52
CA ARG A 78 -2.43 -9.31 -9.47
C ARG A 78 -2.83 -8.37 -8.35
N VAL A 79 -1.95 -7.44 -8.01
CA VAL A 79 -2.20 -6.45 -6.96
C VAL A 79 -1.77 -5.04 -7.39
N GLY A 80 -2.46 -4.05 -6.85
CA GLY A 80 -2.05 -2.65 -6.86
C GLY A 80 -1.36 -2.30 -5.55
N ILE A 81 -0.30 -1.51 -5.61
CA ILE A 81 0.56 -1.11 -4.50
C ILE A 81 0.64 0.41 -4.50
N GLY A 82 0.10 1.05 -3.47
CA GLY A 82 0.19 2.50 -3.25
C GLY A 82 1.00 2.83 -2.01
N TYR A 83 1.96 3.75 -2.12
CA TYR A 83 2.75 4.25 -1.00
C TYR A 83 2.59 5.76 -0.86
N MET A 84 2.36 6.24 0.36
CA MET A 84 2.18 7.66 0.68
C MET A 84 2.98 8.04 1.92
N ARG A 85 3.62 9.21 1.88
CA ARG A 85 4.34 9.81 3.01
C ARG A 85 4.49 11.33 2.85
N PRO A 86 4.68 12.07 3.95
CA PRO A 86 5.33 13.37 3.87
C PRO A 86 6.83 13.24 3.57
N LYS A 87 7.35 14.11 2.72
CA LYS A 87 8.75 14.07 2.26
C LYS A 87 9.35 15.47 2.20
N MET A 88 10.57 15.65 2.69
CA MET A 88 11.30 16.91 2.47
C MET A 88 11.85 16.94 1.04
N GLU A 89 11.56 18.02 0.31
CA GLU A 89 12.01 18.23 -1.06
C GLU A 89 12.84 19.50 -1.14
N MET A 90 13.90 19.48 -1.95
CA MET A 90 14.63 20.70 -2.29
C MET A 90 13.93 21.43 -3.44
N LYS A 91 13.51 22.67 -3.19
CA LYS A 91 12.92 23.56 -4.21
C LYS A 91 13.80 24.79 -4.46
N GLY A 92 13.82 25.26 -5.71
CA GLY A 92 14.45 26.52 -6.13
C GLY A 92 15.69 26.37 -7.05
N PHE A 93 15.75 27.16 -8.12
CA PHE A 93 16.83 27.13 -9.11
C PHE A 93 18.14 27.81 -8.65
N PHE A 94 18.08 28.88 -7.85
CA PHE A 94 19.28 29.65 -7.42
C PHE A 94 19.55 29.61 -5.91
N LYS A 95 18.54 29.33 -5.07
CA LYS A 95 18.69 29.05 -3.64
C LYS A 95 17.86 27.83 -3.31
N LYS A 96 18.53 26.72 -2.99
CA LYS A 96 17.87 25.48 -2.58
C LYS A 96 17.31 25.68 -1.17
N LYS A 97 16.00 25.52 -1.01
CA LYS A 97 15.32 25.49 0.28
C LYS A 97 14.67 24.13 0.44
N GLU A 98 14.82 23.52 1.60
CA GLU A 98 14.05 22.33 1.94
C GLU A 98 12.62 22.73 2.31
N VAL A 99 11.64 22.08 1.67
CA VAL A 99 10.21 22.28 1.89
C VAL A 99 9.58 20.93 2.14
N LEU A 100 8.75 20.82 3.17
CA LEU A 100 7.96 19.61 3.42
C LEU A 100 6.86 19.51 2.37
N ASN A 101 6.92 18.49 1.52
CA ASN A 101 5.79 18.02 0.72
C ASN A 101 4.90 17.18 1.63
N PRO A 102 3.68 17.63 1.97
CA PRO A 102 2.82 16.92 2.91
C PRO A 102 2.19 15.65 2.32
N LYS A 103 2.28 15.42 1.00
CA LYS A 103 1.61 14.32 0.31
C LYS A 103 2.43 13.81 -0.88
N PHE A 104 3.63 13.29 -0.62
CA PHE A 104 4.30 12.47 -1.62
C PHE A 104 3.56 11.13 -1.74
N ALA A 105 3.26 10.72 -2.96
CA ALA A 105 2.52 9.50 -3.24
C ALA A 105 3.08 8.82 -4.50
N THR A 106 3.16 7.51 -4.47
CA THR A 106 3.47 6.67 -5.63
C THR A 106 2.58 5.43 -5.67
N GLN A 107 2.35 4.90 -6.86
CA GLN A 107 1.49 3.74 -7.05
C GLN A 107 1.94 2.90 -8.25
N MET A 108 1.74 1.59 -8.16
CA MET A 108 1.85 0.65 -9.28
C MET A 108 0.67 -0.30 -9.27
N ASP A 109 0.15 -0.61 -10.45
CA ASP A 109 -0.94 -1.58 -10.61
C ASP A 109 -0.50 -2.80 -11.40
N GLY A 110 -1.15 -3.94 -11.16
CA GLY A 110 -0.91 -5.16 -11.94
C GLY A 110 0.37 -5.90 -11.57
N MET A 111 0.87 -5.72 -10.35
CA MET A 111 2.05 -6.39 -9.80
C MET A 111 1.73 -7.80 -9.31
N ASP A 112 2.77 -8.62 -9.13
CA ASP A 112 2.62 -9.95 -8.56
C ASP A 112 2.60 -9.93 -7.01
N SER A 113 2.09 -11.03 -6.43
CA SER A 113 1.98 -11.19 -4.97
C SER A 113 3.34 -11.15 -4.25
N PRO A 114 4.45 -11.72 -4.79
CA PRO A 114 5.76 -11.69 -4.12
C PRO A 114 6.38 -10.28 -4.07
N PHE A 115 6.20 -9.46 -5.10
CA PHE A 115 6.67 -8.07 -5.07
C PHE A 115 5.91 -7.26 -4.02
N ALA A 116 4.58 -7.42 -3.93
CA ALA A 116 3.80 -6.77 -2.89
C ALA A 116 4.22 -7.17 -1.47
N LEU A 117 4.54 -8.46 -1.25
CA LEU A 117 5.13 -8.90 0.02
C LEU A 117 6.45 -8.19 0.32
N THR A 118 7.31 -8.03 -0.68
CA THR A 118 8.58 -7.30 -0.54
C THR A 118 8.35 -5.84 -0.13
N CYS A 119 7.35 -5.17 -0.72
CA CYS A 119 6.95 -3.82 -0.34
C CYS A 119 6.43 -3.76 1.11
N VAL A 120 5.63 -4.73 1.54
CA VAL A 120 5.15 -4.83 2.93
C VAL A 120 6.33 -4.95 3.89
N GLU A 121 7.28 -5.86 3.61
CA GLU A 121 8.47 -6.03 4.44
C GLU A 121 9.34 -4.76 4.49
N ALA A 122 9.53 -4.08 3.36
CA ALA A 122 10.25 -2.81 3.29
C ALA A 122 9.57 -1.73 4.14
N PHE A 123 8.23 -1.63 4.06
CA PHE A 123 7.46 -0.70 4.89
C PHE A 123 7.58 -1.01 6.39
N LEU A 124 7.54 -2.28 6.77
CA LEU A 124 7.72 -2.70 8.16
C LEU A 124 9.12 -2.34 8.68
N LYS A 125 10.17 -2.52 7.87
CA LYS A 125 11.55 -2.13 8.19
C LYS A 125 11.77 -0.61 8.16
N GLY A 126 10.87 0.11 7.51
CA GLY A 126 10.93 1.54 7.33
C GLY A 126 11.84 2.02 6.21
N ASP A 127 12.06 1.17 5.22
CA ASP A 127 12.85 1.44 4.04
C ASP A 127 12.04 2.23 3.01
N SER A 128 11.85 3.52 3.30
CA SER A 128 11.16 4.42 2.38
C SER A 128 11.92 4.61 1.06
N GLY A 129 13.25 4.48 1.07
CA GLY A 129 14.07 4.60 -0.15
C GLY A 129 13.71 3.50 -1.14
N PHE A 130 13.66 2.24 -0.68
CA PHE A 130 13.21 1.12 -1.49
C PHE A 130 11.81 1.36 -2.06
N LEU A 131 10.85 1.79 -1.22
CA LEU A 131 9.47 1.99 -1.66
C LEU A 131 9.35 3.10 -2.72
N GLU A 132 10.06 4.21 -2.54
CA GLU A 132 10.03 5.33 -3.51
C GLU A 132 10.69 4.96 -4.84
N GLU A 133 11.77 4.18 -4.80
CA GLU A 133 12.51 3.76 -6.00
C GLU A 133 11.81 2.61 -6.76
N ASN A 134 11.06 1.76 -6.07
CA ASN A 134 10.49 0.55 -6.67
C ASN A 134 8.98 0.61 -6.86
N VAL A 135 8.26 1.42 -6.09
CA VAL A 135 6.85 1.75 -6.34
C VAL A 135 6.86 3.08 -7.11
N ILE A 136 7.16 3.05 -8.41
CA ILE A 136 7.19 4.26 -9.23
C ILE A 136 5.82 4.48 -9.88
N ASN A 137 5.30 5.70 -9.70
CA ASN A 137 4.10 6.17 -10.37
C ASN A 137 4.34 6.22 -11.89
N GLN A 138 3.70 5.35 -12.67
CA GLN A 138 3.80 5.40 -14.14
C GLN A 138 2.98 6.54 -14.79
N GLU A 139 2.46 7.52 -14.04
CA GLU A 139 1.80 8.69 -14.62
C GLU A 139 2.75 9.70 -15.30
N GLU A 140 4.08 9.61 -15.14
CA GLU A 140 5.05 10.43 -15.91
C GLU A 140 5.55 9.75 -17.20
N GLY A 141 4.83 8.75 -17.72
CA GLY A 141 5.26 7.90 -18.85
C GLY A 141 4.40 7.95 -20.12
N PHE A 142 3.44 8.87 -20.26
CA PHE A 142 2.73 9.09 -21.52
C PHE A 142 3.18 10.40 -22.19
N GLU A 143 4.42 10.41 -22.68
CA GLU A 143 4.72 11.12 -23.93
C GLU A 143 4.47 10.12 -25.07
N GLN A 144 3.34 10.27 -25.76
CA GLN A 144 3.16 9.72 -27.11
C GLN A 144 3.85 10.63 -28.13
#